data_AF-A0A519MDA2-F1
#
_entry.id   AF-A0A519MDA2-F1
#
_cell.length_a   1.000
_cell.length_b   1.000
_cell.length_c   1.000
_cell.angle_alpha   90.00
_cell.angle_beta   90.00
_cell.angle_gamma   90.00
#
_symmetry.space_group_name_H-M   'P 1'
#
loop_
_entity.id
_entity.type
_entity.pdbx_description
1 polymer ?
#
loop_
_entity_poly.entity_id
_entity_poly.type
_entity_poly.pdbx_seq_one_letter_code
_entity_poly.pdbx_strand_id
1 'polypeptide(L)'
;RHILLKPATGTTDVSASAVKLARIRKEILGDSISFAKAAKEYSEDKSTSTNGGLFANRQDGGSRMPLDKLDPAIFFTIDTMKVGHITPPLPYRTDDGKEAMRILYLKSNIPPHQANLTDDYQKISQAALAQKKNRALDEWYEKNRGTVYLEVAPEYDQCKVLTASNQ
;
A
#
# COMPACT_ATOMS: atom_id res chain seq x y z
N ARG A 1 7.81 -7.53 -1.45
CA ARG A 1 8.78 -7.32 -0.35
C ARG A 1 10.06 -6.78 -0.94
N HIS A 2 10.91 -6.11 -0.16
CA HIS A 2 12.24 -5.70 -0.62
C HIS A 2 13.32 -5.77 0.47
N ILE A 3 14.57 -5.76 0.02
CA ILE A 3 15.76 -5.51 0.83
C ILE A 3 16.54 -4.42 0.11
N LEU A 4 16.85 -3.34 0.83
CA LEU A 4 17.54 -2.17 0.28
C LEU A 4 18.89 -1.99 1.00
N LEU A 5 19.95 -1.78 0.23
CA LEU A 5 21.27 -1.39 0.73
C LEU A 5 21.67 -0.06 0.08
N LYS A 6 22.16 0.87 0.88
CA LYS A 6 22.73 2.12 0.40
C LYS A 6 24.24 1.92 0.22
N PRO A 7 24.83 2.41 -0.88
CA PRO A 7 26.28 2.50 -1.03
C PRO A 7 26.86 3.32 0.12
N ALA A 8 27.98 2.88 0.69
CA ALA A 8 28.80 3.79 1.47
C ALA A 8 29.36 4.89 0.53
N THR A 9 29.71 6.04 1.11
CA THR A 9 29.97 7.26 0.33
C THR A 9 31.18 7.09 -0.61
N GLY A 10 30.92 6.95 -1.92
CA GLY A 10 31.91 6.88 -3.00
C GLY A 10 31.37 6.09 -4.20
N THR A 11 31.68 6.52 -5.43
CA THR A 11 31.18 5.90 -6.68
C THR A 11 31.54 4.41 -6.83
N THR A 12 32.52 3.91 -6.06
CA THR A 12 32.93 2.50 -6.00
C THR A 12 31.94 1.60 -5.24
N ASP A 13 30.98 2.16 -4.52
CA ASP A 13 30.25 1.46 -3.46
C ASP A 13 28.87 0.92 -3.89
N VAL A 14 28.31 1.44 -4.99
CA VAL A 14 27.06 0.91 -5.59
C VAL A 14 27.28 -0.54 -6.05
N SER A 15 28.45 -0.83 -6.63
CA SER A 15 28.83 -2.18 -7.03
C SER A 15 28.98 -3.12 -5.81
N ALA A 16 29.55 -2.65 -4.70
CA ALA A 16 29.68 -3.44 -3.48
C ALA A 16 28.30 -3.81 -2.91
N SER A 17 27.38 -2.84 -2.87
CA SER A 17 25.98 -3.05 -2.48
C SER A 17 25.27 -4.06 -3.39
N ALA A 18 25.51 -4.00 -4.70
CA ALA A 18 24.97 -4.97 -5.65
C ALA A 18 25.51 -6.39 -5.41
N VAL A 19 26.82 -6.55 -5.20
CA VAL A 19 27.45 -7.85 -4.91
C VAL A 19 26.92 -8.43 -3.60
N LYS A 20 26.78 -7.60 -2.56
CA LYS A 20 26.22 -8.02 -1.27
C LYS A 20 24.76 -8.47 -1.42
N LEU A 21 23.93 -7.73 -2.15
CA LEU A 21 22.56 -8.14 -2.44
C LEU A 21 22.49 -9.43 -3.27
N ALA A 22 23.40 -9.62 -4.23
CA ALA A 22 23.47 -10.85 -5.02
C ALA A 22 23.79 -12.06 -4.14
N ARG A 23 24.70 -11.91 -3.16
CA ARG A 23 25.00 -12.93 -2.17
C ARG A 23 23.78 -13.23 -1.28
N ILE A 24 23.15 -12.21 -0.71
CA ILE A 24 21.95 -12.37 0.12
C ILE A 24 20.85 -13.08 -0.69
N ARG A 25 20.64 -12.70 -1.95
CA ARG A 25 19.70 -13.37 -2.85
C ARG A 25 20.03 -14.85 -3.02
N LYS A 26 21.30 -15.21 -3.21
CA LYS A 26 21.74 -16.61 -3.33
C LYS A 26 21.46 -17.41 -2.06
N GLU A 27 21.72 -16.82 -0.89
CA GLU A 27 21.42 -17.45 0.40
C GLU A 27 19.91 -17.65 0.61
N ILE A 28 19.08 -16.70 0.16
CA ILE A 28 17.61 -16.84 0.21
C ILE A 28 17.13 -17.92 -0.75
N LEU A 29 17.66 -17.98 -1.97
CA LEU A 29 17.29 -18.99 -2.98
C LEU A 29 17.76 -20.39 -2.61
N GLY A 30 18.84 -20.50 -1.82
CA GLY A 30 19.33 -21.76 -1.28
C GLY A 30 18.72 -22.11 0.08
N ASP A 31 17.63 -21.47 0.48
CA ASP A 31 16.89 -21.68 1.74
C ASP A 31 17.73 -21.57 3.03
N SER A 32 18.92 -20.95 2.95
CA SER A 32 19.80 -20.75 4.12
C SER A 32 19.25 -19.66 5.06
N ILE A 33 18.49 -18.71 4.51
CA ILE A 33 17.83 -17.64 5.27
C ILE A 33 16.51 -17.25 4.60
N SER A 34 15.44 -17.07 5.37
CA SER A 34 14.19 -16.58 4.79
C SER A 34 14.31 -15.11 4.37
N PHE A 35 13.58 -14.71 3.32
CA PHE A 35 13.56 -13.32 2.88
C PHE A 35 13.21 -12.34 4.01
N ALA A 36 12.26 -12.71 4.88
CA ALA A 36 11.86 -11.86 6.01
C ALA A 36 13.00 -11.65 7.01
N LYS A 37 13.74 -12.72 7.33
CA LYS A 37 14.88 -12.65 8.25
C LYS A 37 16.01 -11.83 7.63
N ALA A 38 16.34 -12.09 6.36
CA ALA A 38 17.33 -11.31 5.62
C ALA A 38 16.96 -9.82 5.53
N ALA A 39 15.68 -9.50 5.31
CA ALA A 39 15.22 -8.11 5.30
C ALA A 39 15.38 -7.44 6.67
N LYS A 40 15.11 -8.16 7.76
CA LYS A 40 15.29 -7.63 9.12
C LYS A 40 16.77 -7.41 9.48
N GLU A 41 17.64 -8.30 9.03
CA GLU A 41 19.07 -8.26 9.36
C GLU A 41 19.87 -7.30 8.47
N TYR A 42 19.55 -7.23 7.18
CA TYR A 42 20.39 -6.53 6.20
C TYR A 42 19.75 -5.30 5.59
N SER A 43 18.42 -5.16 5.58
CA SER A 43 17.80 -4.01 4.90
C SER A 43 18.02 -2.73 5.68
N GLU A 44 18.51 -1.70 4.98
CA GLU A 44 18.72 -0.36 5.52
C GLU A 44 17.47 0.52 5.42
N ASP A 45 16.41 0.01 4.80
CA ASP A 45 15.08 0.62 4.89
C ASP A 45 14.40 0.23 6.22
N LYS A 46 14.59 1.07 7.24
CA LYS A 46 13.99 0.90 8.57
C LYS A 46 12.47 0.85 8.56
N SER A 47 11.81 1.44 7.56
CA SER A 47 10.34 1.49 7.50
C SER A 47 9.71 0.14 7.15
N THR A 48 10.47 -0.74 6.49
CA THR A 48 9.98 -2.06 6.05
C THR A 48 10.78 -3.22 6.62
N SER A 49 12.03 -3.02 7.06
CA SER A 49 12.92 -4.09 7.55
C SER A 49 12.33 -4.85 8.74
N THR A 50 11.70 -4.15 9.67
CA THR A 50 11.05 -4.73 10.86
C THR A 50 9.86 -5.63 10.50
N ASN A 51 9.19 -5.37 9.38
CA ASN A 51 8.10 -6.18 8.83
C ASN A 51 8.58 -7.16 7.73
N GLY A 52 9.86 -7.56 7.78
CA GLY A 52 10.43 -8.50 6.83
C GLY A 52 10.44 -8.00 5.38
N GLY A 53 10.56 -6.68 5.19
CA GLY A 53 10.60 -6.01 3.91
C GLY A 53 9.24 -5.88 3.23
N LEU A 54 8.13 -6.05 3.93
CA LEU A 54 6.79 -5.94 3.34
C LEU A 54 6.44 -4.48 3.01
N PHE A 55 5.96 -4.24 1.79
CA PHE A 55 5.32 -2.98 1.45
C PHE A 55 3.93 -2.96 2.09
N ALA A 56 3.78 -2.23 3.19
CA ALA A 56 2.52 -2.08 3.89
C ALA A 56 1.71 -0.93 3.28
N ASN A 57 0.39 -1.11 3.16
CA ASN A 57 -0.50 -0.02 2.81
C ASN A 57 -0.65 0.90 4.03
N ARG A 58 -0.23 2.15 3.90
CA ARG A 58 -0.27 3.14 5.00
C ARG A 58 -1.68 3.63 5.32
N GLN A 59 -2.65 3.46 4.42
CA GLN A 59 -4.01 3.97 4.59
C GLN A 59 -4.87 3.09 5.51
N ASP A 60 -4.71 1.76 5.42
CA ASP A 60 -5.53 0.79 6.16
C ASP A 60 -4.68 -0.16 7.04
N GLY A 61 -3.35 0.00 7.07
CA GLY A 61 -2.44 -0.89 7.78
C GLY A 61 -2.36 -2.30 7.18
N GLY A 62 -2.91 -2.50 5.98
CA GLY A 62 -2.99 -3.76 5.30
C GLY A 62 -1.62 -4.29 4.86
N SER A 63 -1.51 -5.62 4.83
CA SER A 63 -0.33 -6.35 4.33
C SER A 63 -0.29 -6.49 2.80
N ARG A 64 -1.34 -6.02 2.12
CA ARG A 64 -1.50 -6.04 0.67
C ARG A 64 -1.42 -4.60 0.15
N MET A 65 -0.74 -4.42 -0.98
CA MET A 65 -0.60 -3.13 -1.64
C MET A 65 -1.44 -3.12 -2.92
N PRO A 66 -2.38 -2.18 -3.06
CA PRO A 66 -3.07 -1.95 -4.33
C PRO A 66 -2.10 -1.55 -5.45
N LEU A 67 -2.35 -1.99 -6.69
CA LEU A 67 -1.46 -1.71 -7.83
C LEU A 67 -1.35 -0.21 -8.14
N ASP A 68 -2.43 0.55 -7.95
CA ASP A 68 -2.48 2.01 -8.16
C ASP A 68 -1.70 2.81 -7.10
N LYS A 69 -1.28 2.15 -6.01
CA LYS A 69 -0.45 2.73 -4.94
C LYS A 69 1.01 2.30 -5.01
N LEU A 70 1.38 1.47 -5.97
CA LEU A 70 2.77 1.07 -6.18
C LEU A 70 3.53 2.14 -6.97
N ASP A 71 4.81 2.28 -6.64
CA ASP A 71 5.75 3.02 -7.47
C ASP A 71 5.79 2.39 -8.89
N PRO A 72 5.69 3.20 -9.98
CA PRO A 72 5.66 2.68 -11.34
C PRO A 72 6.85 1.79 -11.70
N ALA A 73 8.05 2.08 -11.21
CA ALA A 73 9.23 1.26 -11.47
C ALA A 73 9.14 -0.11 -10.79
N ILE A 74 8.50 -0.18 -9.61
CA ILE A 74 8.16 -1.47 -8.98
C ILE A 74 7.14 -2.21 -9.84
N PHE A 75 6.06 -1.53 -10.26
CA PHE A 75 4.99 -2.12 -11.06
C PHE A 75 5.54 -2.81 -12.33
N PHE A 76 6.31 -2.09 -13.15
CA PHE A 76 6.88 -2.65 -14.37
C PHE A 76 7.83 -3.82 -14.10
N THR A 77 8.54 -3.80 -12.97
CA THR A 77 9.43 -4.89 -12.60
C THR A 77 8.65 -6.14 -12.22
N ILE A 78 7.57 -6.00 -11.44
CA ILE A 78 6.81 -7.15 -10.92
C ILE A 78 5.79 -7.70 -11.91
N ASP A 79 5.34 -6.91 -12.89
CA ASP A 79 4.35 -7.31 -13.89
C ASP A 79 4.83 -8.53 -14.70
N THR A 80 6.13 -8.60 -15.00
CA THR A 80 6.74 -9.73 -15.71
C THR A 80 7.19 -10.88 -14.79
N MET A 81 6.99 -10.76 -13.47
CA MET A 81 7.49 -11.74 -12.50
C MET A 81 6.46 -12.79 -12.12
N LYS A 82 6.94 -14.02 -11.88
CA LYS A 82 6.13 -15.07 -11.25
C LYS A 82 6.13 -14.89 -9.73
N VAL A 83 5.01 -15.23 -9.09
CA VAL A 83 4.94 -15.32 -7.63
C VAL A 83 6.01 -16.30 -7.13
N GLY A 84 6.74 -15.92 -6.08
CA GLY A 84 7.90 -16.68 -5.60
C GLY A 84 9.24 -16.11 -6.08
N HIS A 85 9.28 -15.36 -7.18
CA HIS A 85 10.54 -14.88 -7.75
C HIS A 85 11.16 -13.71 -6.99
N ILE A 86 12.50 -13.70 -6.96
CA ILE A 86 13.34 -12.63 -6.42
C ILE A 86 14.17 -12.04 -7.57
N THR A 87 14.07 -10.72 -7.76
CA THR A 87 14.83 -10.00 -8.80
C THR A 87 16.34 -10.11 -8.56
N PRO A 88 17.18 -9.92 -9.60
CA PRO A 88 18.55 -9.49 -9.37
C PRO A 88 18.60 -8.14 -8.63
N PRO A 89 19.77 -7.71 -8.11
CA PRO A 89 19.95 -6.36 -7.58
C PRO A 89 19.60 -5.31 -8.63
N LEU A 90 18.77 -4.35 -8.26
CA LEU A 90 18.30 -3.26 -9.11
C LEU A 90 18.74 -1.92 -8.51
N PRO A 91 19.13 -0.94 -9.35
CA PRO A 91 19.34 0.41 -8.88
C PRO A 91 18.04 1.01 -8.35
N TYR A 92 18.16 1.83 -7.32
CA TYR A 92 17.06 2.55 -6.70
C TYR A 92 17.54 3.92 -6.24
N ARG A 93 16.63 4.89 -6.23
CA ARG A 93 16.87 6.21 -5.65
C ARG A 93 15.89 6.39 -4.52
N THR A 94 16.39 6.65 -3.32
CA THR A 94 15.55 6.89 -2.15
C THR A 94 14.88 8.25 -2.23
N ASP A 95 13.82 8.45 -1.43
CA ASP A 95 13.07 9.71 -1.38
C ASP A 95 13.95 10.91 -0.99
N ASP A 96 15.02 10.69 -0.20
CA ASP A 96 16.04 11.70 0.13
C ASP A 96 17.10 11.90 -0.98
N GLY A 97 16.87 11.34 -2.17
CA GLY A 97 17.69 11.54 -3.36
C GLY A 97 18.98 10.73 -3.42
N LYS A 98 19.22 9.83 -2.46
CA LYS A 98 20.43 9.00 -2.42
C LYS A 98 20.30 7.80 -3.33
N GLU A 99 21.41 7.43 -3.95
CA GLU A 99 21.49 6.17 -4.68
C GLU A 99 21.44 5.00 -3.69
N ALA A 100 20.86 3.89 -4.14
CA ALA A 100 20.74 2.66 -3.40
C ALA A 100 20.63 1.48 -4.38
N MET A 101 20.82 0.28 -3.87
CA MET A 101 20.51 -0.96 -4.57
C MET A 101 19.43 -1.71 -3.79
N ARG A 102 18.55 -2.42 -4.49
CA ARG A 102 17.52 -3.25 -3.85
C ARG A 102 17.27 -4.55 -4.59
N ILE A 103 16.76 -5.55 -3.89
CA ILE A 103 16.11 -6.73 -4.49
C ILE A 103 14.63 -6.74 -4.14
N LEU A 104 13.80 -7.17 -5.07
CA LEU A 104 12.35 -7.28 -4.91
C LEU A 104 11.94 -8.75 -4.87
N TYR A 105 10.99 -9.07 -4.02
CA TYR A 105 10.37 -10.39 -3.91
C TYR A 105 8.85 -10.29 -4.07
N LEU A 106 8.34 -10.94 -5.11
CA LEU A 106 6.90 -11.06 -5.35
C LEU A 106 6.33 -12.21 -4.54
N LYS A 107 5.88 -11.91 -3.32
CA LYS A 107 5.33 -12.91 -2.37
C LYS A 107 3.98 -13.47 -2.82
N SER A 108 3.11 -12.63 -3.36
CA SER A 108 1.76 -12.98 -3.81
C SER A 108 1.28 -11.91 -4.78
N ASN A 109 0.46 -12.31 -5.74
CA ASN A 109 -0.22 -11.42 -6.67
C ASN A 109 -1.68 -11.87 -6.78
N ILE A 110 -2.61 -10.91 -6.78
CA ILE A 110 -4.02 -11.16 -7.08
C ILE A 110 -4.29 -10.43 -8.39
N PRO A 111 -4.56 -11.15 -9.49
CA PRO A 111 -4.79 -10.52 -10.79
C PRO A 111 -6.07 -9.66 -10.78
N PRO A 112 -6.23 -8.75 -11.75
CA PRO A 112 -7.49 -8.04 -11.94
C PRO A 112 -8.69 -9.00 -11.98
N HIS A 113 -9.68 -8.77 -11.14
CA HIS A 113 -10.86 -9.62 -10.99
C HIS A 113 -12.08 -8.79 -10.60
N GLN A 114 -13.27 -9.37 -10.74
CA GLN A 114 -14.49 -8.81 -10.19
C GLN A 114 -14.48 -8.97 -8.66
N ALA A 115 -14.85 -7.92 -7.95
CA ALA A 115 -14.77 -7.89 -6.48
C ALA A 115 -15.52 -9.08 -5.87
N ASN A 116 -14.86 -9.79 -4.95
CA ASN A 116 -15.44 -10.98 -4.32
C ASN A 116 -15.17 -11.02 -2.81
N LEU A 117 -16.02 -11.71 -2.05
CA LEU A 117 -15.91 -11.76 -0.59
C LEU A 117 -14.70 -12.55 -0.08
N THR A 118 -14.09 -13.40 -0.90
CA THR A 118 -12.93 -14.20 -0.52
C THR A 118 -11.66 -13.36 -0.52
N ASP A 119 -11.45 -12.55 -1.56
CA ASP A 119 -10.24 -11.75 -1.75
C ASP A 119 -10.38 -10.33 -1.21
N ASP A 120 -11.58 -9.75 -1.27
CA ASP A 120 -11.83 -8.32 -1.00
C ASP A 120 -12.71 -8.06 0.23
N TYR A 121 -12.85 -9.05 1.13
CA TYR A 121 -13.72 -8.94 2.31
C TYR A 121 -13.54 -7.61 3.06
N GLN A 122 -12.29 -7.21 3.33
CA GLN A 122 -12.00 -5.97 4.08
C GLN A 122 -12.54 -4.73 3.36
N LYS A 123 -12.33 -4.63 2.04
CA LYS A 123 -12.78 -3.50 1.23
C LYS A 123 -14.31 -3.45 1.14
N ILE A 124 -14.93 -4.60 0.90
CA ILE A 124 -16.39 -4.71 0.83
C ILE A 124 -17.02 -4.40 2.20
N SER A 125 -16.43 -4.90 3.28
CA SER A 125 -16.89 -4.65 4.66
C SER A 125 -16.83 -3.17 5.03
N GLN A 126 -15.73 -2.48 4.67
CA GLN A 126 -15.60 -1.04 4.89
C GLN A 126 -16.62 -0.22 4.09
N ALA A 127 -16.84 -0.57 2.81
CA ALA A 127 -17.84 0.10 1.97
C ALA A 127 -19.27 -0.11 2.51
N ALA A 128 -19.62 -1.33 2.90
CA ALA A 128 -20.91 -1.65 3.48
C ALA A 128 -21.12 -0.95 4.84
N LEU A 129 -20.08 -0.87 5.67
CA LEU A 129 -20.13 -0.14 6.93
C LEU A 129 -20.34 1.36 6.71
N ALA A 130 -19.65 1.96 5.75
CA ALA A 130 -19.82 3.36 5.39
C ALA A 130 -21.25 3.64 4.90
N GLN A 131 -21.79 2.79 4.03
CA GLN A 131 -23.18 2.90 3.56
C GLN A 131 -24.18 2.83 4.72
N LYS A 132 -23.99 1.90 5.67
CA LYS A 132 -24.87 1.77 6.85
C LYS A 132 -24.79 2.99 7.77
N LYS A 133 -23.60 3.54 7.98
CA LYS A 133 -23.41 4.76 8.77
C LYS A 133 -24.13 5.95 8.14
N ASN A 134 -23.99 6.13 6.83
CA ASN A 134 -24.67 7.20 6.11
C ASN A 134 -26.18 7.04 6.21
N ARG A 135 -26.72 5.84 5.95
CA ARG A 135 -28.15 5.58 6.09
C ARG A 135 -28.68 5.89 7.49
N ALA A 136 -27.96 5.45 8.53
CA ALA A 136 -28.37 5.74 9.91
C ALA A 136 -28.33 7.24 10.23
N LEU A 137 -27.38 7.98 9.65
CA LEU A 137 -27.30 9.43 9.77
C LEU A 137 -28.47 10.12 9.04
N ASP A 138 -28.79 9.67 7.83
CA ASP A 138 -29.90 10.21 7.03
C ASP A 138 -31.25 9.97 7.73
N GLU A 139 -31.48 8.76 8.24
CA GLU A 139 -32.67 8.42 9.03
C GLU A 139 -32.76 9.25 10.31
N TRP A 140 -31.64 9.46 10.99
CA TRP A 140 -31.58 10.33 12.17
C TRP A 140 -31.87 11.80 11.80
N TYR A 141 -31.31 12.29 10.70
CA TYR A 141 -31.52 13.66 10.23
C TYR A 141 -33.00 13.90 9.91
N GLU A 142 -33.62 13.03 9.11
CA GLU A 142 -35.04 13.17 8.73
C GLU A 142 -35.96 13.10 9.95
N LYS A 143 -35.66 12.26 10.93
CA LYS A 143 -36.44 12.17 12.18
C LYS A 143 -36.33 13.43 13.04
N ASN A 144 -35.16 14.05 13.11
CA ASN A 144 -34.89 15.15 14.05
C ASN A 144 -34.97 16.54 13.41
N ARG A 145 -34.95 16.68 12.09
CA ARG A 145 -34.99 18.01 11.45
C ARG A 145 -36.25 18.82 11.81
N GLY A 146 -37.37 18.14 12.06
CA GLY A 146 -38.62 18.77 12.47
C GLY A 146 -38.73 19.07 13.97
N THR A 147 -37.79 18.60 14.79
CA THR A 147 -37.79 18.86 16.25
C THR A 147 -37.04 20.13 16.63
N VAL A 148 -36.32 20.73 15.68
CA VAL A 148 -35.53 21.95 15.86
C VAL A 148 -36.20 23.09 15.08
N TYR A 149 -36.28 24.28 15.69
CA TYR A 149 -36.73 25.48 14.99
C TYR A 149 -35.65 25.94 14.00
N LEU A 150 -36.01 25.99 12.72
CA LEU A 150 -35.15 26.44 11.62
C LEU A 150 -35.88 27.56 10.88
N GLU A 151 -35.25 28.73 10.82
CA GLU A 151 -35.72 29.88 10.05
C GLU A 151 -34.80 30.11 8.86
N VAL A 152 -35.36 30.14 7.65
CA VAL A 152 -34.62 30.38 6.41
C VAL A 152 -34.88 31.82 6.00
N ALA A 153 -33.82 32.62 5.85
CA ALA A 153 -33.98 34.00 5.40
C ALA A 153 -34.58 34.03 3.97
N PRO A 154 -35.48 34.98 3.66
CA PRO A 154 -36.25 34.99 2.40
C PRO A 154 -35.41 34.92 1.12
N GLU A 155 -34.21 35.50 1.15
CA GLU A 155 -33.23 35.50 0.06
C GLU A 155 -32.78 34.08 -0.35
N TYR A 156 -32.92 33.10 0.55
CA TYR A 156 -32.52 31.70 0.35
C TYR A 156 -33.72 30.75 0.20
N ASP A 157 -34.95 31.23 0.10
CA ASP A 157 -36.15 30.38 -0.01
C ASP A 157 -36.14 29.49 -1.28
N GLN A 158 -35.47 29.97 -2.35
CA GLN A 158 -35.25 29.17 -3.57
C GLN A 158 -34.18 28.08 -3.41
N CYS A 159 -33.35 28.16 -2.37
CA CYS A 159 -32.29 27.20 -2.08
C CYS A 159 -32.83 26.01 -1.29
N LYS A 160 -33.21 24.95 -1.99
CA LYS A 160 -33.75 23.69 -1.46
C LYS A 160 -32.72 22.78 -0.75
N VAL A 161 -31.80 23.38 0.01
CA VAL A 161 -30.68 22.66 0.67
C VAL A 161 -31.16 21.81 1.86
N LEU A 162 -32.29 22.18 2.47
CA LEU A 162 -32.86 21.49 3.63
C LEU A 162 -33.88 20.40 3.27
N THR A 163 -34.25 20.29 1.99
CA THR A 163 -35.05 19.17 1.49
C THR A 163 -34.13 18.08 1.02
N ALA A 164 -33.89 17.08 1.88
CA ALA A 164 -33.26 15.84 1.48
C ALA A 164 -34.10 15.21 0.37
N SER A 165 -33.68 15.41 -0.87
CA SER A 165 -34.31 14.80 -2.02
C SER A 165 -33.82 13.37 -2.08
N ASN A 166 -34.74 12.42 -1.94
CA ASN A 166 -34.51 11.04 -2.36
C ASN A 166 -33.83 11.03 -3.73
N GLN A 167 -32.54 10.72 -3.77
CA GLN A 167 -31.80 10.28 -4.96
C GLN A 167 -30.97 9.07 -4.57
#